data_AF-A0A923ZXD6-F1
#
_entry.id   AF-A0A923ZXD6-F1
#
_cell.length_a   1.000
_cell.length_b   1.000
_cell.length_c   1.000
_cell.angle_alpha   90.00
_cell.angle_beta   90.00
_cell.angle_gamma   90.00
#
_symmetry.space_group_name_H-M   'P 1'
#
loop_
_entity.id
_entity.type
_entity.pdbx_description
1 polymer ?
#
loop_
_entity_poly.entity_id
_entity_poly.type
_entity_poly.pdbx_seq_one_letter_code
_entity_poly.pdbx_strand_id
1 'polypeptide(L)'
;MLNANIHYLLAHNASLTDTLLTKLNISIDELHAMDNSSATGNQLLIVEKYSNVTIHALLTINLALRHTLTTTIKMLILDVDGVMTNGGMYYSESGDEFKRFNTKDGYAIRELTKQGYEVGIISNGKNINLITQRATLLGIKNVYVGTADKLEILNQWCATLNIALHEVAHIGDDLNDLNIMRAVSFSACPADACLTIKNTANVTLTTNGGYGCIREFYDKYLTQTTH
;
A
#
# COMPACT_ATOMS: atom_id res chain seq x y z
N MET A 1 10.35 -14.11 2.69
CA MET A 1 9.96 -12.96 3.56
C MET A 1 10.36 -13.20 5.00
N LEU A 2 10.00 -14.33 5.63
CA LEU A 2 10.34 -14.61 7.04
C LEU A 2 11.81 -14.37 7.39
N ASN A 3 12.73 -15.01 6.67
CA ASN A 3 14.17 -14.88 6.90
C ASN A 3 14.63 -13.41 6.87
N ALA A 4 14.28 -12.69 5.80
CA ALA A 4 14.57 -11.26 5.65
C ALA A 4 13.95 -10.41 6.77
N ASN A 5 12.74 -10.76 7.23
CA ASN A 5 12.07 -10.07 8.33
C ASN A 5 12.73 -10.33 9.68
N ILE A 6 13.20 -11.56 9.95
CA ILE A 6 13.99 -11.88 11.14
C ILE A 6 15.29 -11.07 11.12
N HIS A 7 16.04 -11.09 10.02
CA HIS A 7 17.25 -10.26 9.90
C HIS A 7 16.97 -8.77 10.13
N TYR A 8 15.87 -8.27 9.55
CA TYR A 8 15.46 -6.89 9.74
C TYR A 8 15.18 -6.57 11.22
N LEU A 9 14.42 -7.42 11.93
CA LEU A 9 14.11 -7.25 13.35
C LEU A 9 15.36 -7.23 14.23
N LEU A 10 16.30 -8.13 13.97
CA LEU A 10 17.56 -8.24 14.72
C LEU A 10 18.45 -7.00 14.49
N ALA A 11 18.52 -6.51 13.25
CA ALA A 11 19.31 -5.33 12.90
C ALA A 11 18.77 -4.03 13.54
N HIS A 12 17.46 -3.96 13.84
CA HIS A 12 16.81 -2.74 14.34
C HIS A 12 16.40 -2.84 15.81
N ASN A 13 16.68 -3.96 16.49
CA ASN A 13 16.42 -4.13 17.91
C ASN A 13 17.46 -5.07 18.56
N ALA A 14 18.57 -4.49 19.01
CA ALA A 14 19.70 -5.25 19.56
C ALA A 14 19.32 -6.11 20.78
N SER A 15 18.39 -5.66 21.64
CA SER A 15 17.94 -6.41 22.82
C SER A 15 17.00 -7.58 22.50
N LEU A 16 16.38 -7.57 21.31
CA LEU A 16 15.54 -8.66 20.84
C LEU A 16 16.36 -9.92 20.52
N THR A 17 17.57 -9.74 19.98
CA THR A 17 18.44 -10.85 19.55
C THR A 17 18.70 -11.83 20.69
N ASP A 18 19.26 -11.37 21.80
CA ASP A 18 19.59 -12.23 22.95
C ASP A 18 18.35 -12.92 23.53
N THR A 19 17.21 -12.21 23.53
CA THR A 19 15.92 -12.72 23.99
C THR A 19 15.46 -13.88 23.11
N LEU A 20 15.49 -13.71 21.78
CA LEU A 20 15.06 -14.75 20.85
C LEU A 20 15.98 -15.97 20.89
N LEU A 21 17.30 -15.79 20.91
CA LEU A 21 18.25 -16.90 21.02
C LEU A 21 18.00 -17.75 22.26
N THR A 22 17.79 -17.10 23.41
CA THR A 22 17.50 -17.77 24.68
C THR A 22 16.16 -18.51 24.65
N LYS A 23 15.12 -17.90 24.06
CA LYS A 23 13.77 -18.47 24.07
C LYS A 23 13.57 -19.57 23.04
N LEU A 24 14.25 -19.49 21.90
CA LEU A 24 14.23 -20.49 20.85
C LEU A 24 15.20 -21.64 21.12
N ASN A 25 16.19 -21.43 22.01
CA ASN A 25 17.28 -22.38 22.29
C ASN A 25 18.04 -22.77 21.01
N ILE A 26 18.43 -21.76 20.23
CA ILE A 26 19.19 -21.90 18.98
C ILE A 26 20.34 -20.89 18.93
N SER A 27 21.31 -21.15 18.06
CA SER A 27 22.40 -20.23 17.73
C SER A 27 21.94 -19.08 16.83
N ILE A 28 22.78 -18.04 16.71
CA ILE A 28 22.49 -16.90 15.83
C ILE A 28 22.48 -17.30 14.35
N ASP A 29 23.34 -18.24 13.96
CA ASP A 29 23.37 -18.76 12.59
C ASP A 29 22.09 -19.54 12.27
N GLU A 30 21.58 -20.33 13.20
CA GLU A 30 20.29 -21.04 13.05
C GLU A 30 19.12 -20.06 13.00
N LEU A 31 19.12 -19.00 13.82
CA LEU A 31 18.10 -17.95 13.78
C LEU A 31 18.12 -17.19 12.44
N HIS A 32 19.31 -16.87 11.94
CA HIS A 32 19.50 -16.25 10.62
C HIS A 32 19.09 -17.19 9.48
N ALA A 33 19.24 -18.50 9.63
CA ALA A 33 18.84 -19.49 8.64
C ALA A 33 17.33 -19.83 8.68
N MET A 34 16.57 -19.29 9.64
CA MET A 34 15.13 -19.53 9.72
C MET A 34 14.42 -19.01 8.47
N ASP A 35 13.69 -19.90 7.79
CA ASP A 35 12.87 -19.57 6.64
C ASP A 35 11.52 -20.29 6.71
N ASN A 36 10.69 -20.10 5.68
CA ASN A 36 9.34 -20.67 5.65
C ASN A 36 9.33 -22.22 5.67
N SER A 37 10.45 -22.87 5.32
CA SER A 37 10.59 -24.32 5.25
C SER A 37 11.22 -24.94 6.49
N SER A 38 12.07 -24.18 7.21
CA SER A 38 12.78 -24.65 8.40
C SER A 38 12.13 -24.24 9.72
N ALA A 39 11.33 -23.16 9.74
CA ALA A 39 10.70 -22.66 10.97
C ALA A 39 9.49 -23.50 11.41
N THR A 40 9.52 -24.01 12.63
CA THR A 40 8.38 -24.70 13.26
C THR A 40 7.33 -23.70 13.78
N GLY A 41 6.07 -24.15 13.90
CA GLY A 41 4.99 -23.31 14.44
C GLY A 41 5.27 -22.75 15.84
N ASN A 42 5.91 -23.53 16.72
CA ASN A 42 6.30 -23.07 18.06
C ASN A 42 7.37 -21.96 18.00
N GLN A 43 8.34 -22.05 17.09
CA GLN A 43 9.34 -21.01 16.91
C GLN A 43 8.70 -19.71 16.42
N LEU A 44 7.75 -19.78 15.48
CA LEU A 44 7.02 -18.60 15.00
C LEU A 44 6.21 -17.91 16.11
N LEU A 45 5.55 -18.68 16.99
CA LEU A 45 4.82 -18.14 18.15
C LEU A 45 5.76 -17.43 19.15
N ILE A 46 6.97 -17.94 19.34
CA ILE A 46 7.98 -17.30 20.18
C ILE A 46 8.41 -15.97 19.52
N VAL A 47 8.74 -15.98 18.23
CA VAL A 47 9.14 -14.75 17.53
C VAL A 47 8.03 -13.71 17.61
N GLU A 48 6.77 -14.06 17.36
CA GLU A 48 5.64 -13.14 17.47
C GLU A 48 5.52 -12.53 18.88
N LYS A 49 5.55 -13.38 19.91
CA LYS A 49 5.42 -12.96 21.31
C LYS A 49 6.50 -11.96 21.73
N TYR A 50 7.74 -12.15 21.28
CA TYR A 50 8.87 -11.35 21.75
C TYR A 50 9.23 -10.18 20.83
N SER A 51 8.91 -10.26 19.53
CA SER A 51 9.13 -9.16 18.58
C SER A 51 7.97 -8.15 18.50
N ASN A 52 6.80 -8.50 19.04
CA ASN A 52 5.56 -7.74 18.87
C ASN A 52 5.17 -7.56 17.38
N VAL A 53 5.50 -8.55 16.55
CA VAL A 53 5.13 -8.63 15.14
C VAL A 53 4.38 -9.92 14.90
N THR A 54 3.17 -9.83 14.34
CA THR A 54 2.34 -11.01 14.14
C THR A 54 2.99 -12.04 13.23
N ILE A 55 2.68 -13.33 13.41
CA ILE A 55 3.14 -14.38 12.48
C ILE A 55 2.72 -14.05 11.05
N HIS A 56 1.50 -13.52 10.89
CA HIS A 56 1.05 -13.07 9.57
C HIS A 56 2.00 -12.03 8.99
N ALA A 57 2.32 -10.96 9.71
CA ALA A 57 3.23 -9.92 9.25
C ALA A 57 4.65 -10.46 8.96
N LEU A 58 5.17 -11.37 9.81
CA LEU A 58 6.46 -12.03 9.58
C LEU A 58 6.48 -12.84 8.27
N LEU A 59 5.36 -13.42 7.86
CA LEU A 59 5.27 -14.26 6.67
C LEU A 59 4.89 -13.49 5.41
N THR A 60 4.13 -12.38 5.51
CA THR A 60 3.46 -11.75 4.37
C THR A 60 3.84 -10.30 4.10
N ILE A 61 4.56 -9.63 5.00
CA ILE A 61 4.93 -8.21 4.87
C ILE A 61 6.44 -8.09 4.86
N ASN A 62 7.03 -7.34 3.93
CA ASN A 62 8.44 -6.97 4.02
C ASN A 62 8.63 -5.88 5.08
N LEU A 63 9.10 -6.25 6.27
CA LEU A 63 9.24 -5.35 7.42
C LEU A 63 10.26 -4.24 7.18
N ALA A 64 11.32 -4.52 6.39
CA ALA A 64 12.28 -3.49 6.00
C ALA A 64 11.62 -2.41 5.13
N LEU A 65 10.80 -2.82 4.16
CA LEU A 65 10.02 -1.89 3.34
C LEU A 65 8.95 -1.15 4.16
N ARG A 66 8.31 -1.85 5.11
CA ARG A 66 7.36 -1.22 6.03
C ARG A 66 8.04 -0.18 6.93
N HIS A 67 9.27 -0.43 7.37
CA HIS A 67 10.03 0.53 8.17
C HIS A 67 10.60 1.68 7.35
N THR A 68 10.86 1.49 6.05
CA THR A 68 11.17 2.63 5.17
C THR A 68 10.00 3.62 5.03
N LEU A 69 8.79 3.29 5.52
CA LEU A 69 7.85 4.31 5.98
C LEU A 69 8.43 4.99 7.24
N THR A 70 9.45 5.82 7.04
CA THR A 70 10.10 6.60 8.11
C THR A 70 9.15 7.67 8.68
N THR A 71 8.05 7.90 7.97
CA THR A 71 7.06 8.95 8.20
C THR A 71 5.66 8.34 8.20
N THR A 72 4.85 8.75 9.15
CA THR A 72 3.44 8.37 9.19
C THR A 72 2.75 8.91 7.94
N ILE A 73 2.23 8.00 7.10
CA ILE A 73 1.41 8.38 5.95
C ILE A 73 0.14 9.06 6.48
N LYS A 74 -0.17 10.24 5.94
CA LYS A 74 -1.37 11.02 6.24
C LYS A 74 -2.32 11.09 5.05
N MET A 75 -1.80 10.91 3.84
CA MET A 75 -2.58 11.00 2.60
C MET A 75 -2.34 9.79 1.70
N LEU A 76 -3.41 9.25 1.11
CA LEU A 76 -3.38 8.23 0.07
C LEU A 76 -3.94 8.80 -1.23
N ILE A 77 -3.13 8.80 -2.29
CA ILE A 77 -3.54 9.16 -3.65
C ILE A 77 -3.78 7.89 -4.45
N LEU A 78 -4.87 7.89 -5.21
CA LEU A 78 -5.28 6.78 -6.06
C LEU A 78 -5.41 7.25 -7.51
N ASP A 79 -4.80 6.53 -8.44
CA ASP A 79 -5.31 6.50 -9.80
C ASP A 79 -6.65 5.72 -9.87
N VAL A 80 -7.40 5.88 -10.95
CA VAL A 80 -8.68 5.19 -11.17
C VAL A 80 -8.51 3.97 -12.09
N ASP A 81 -8.00 4.18 -13.30
CA ASP A 81 -8.13 3.22 -14.40
C ASP A 81 -6.93 2.30 -14.44
N GLY A 82 -7.09 1.09 -13.90
CA GLY A 82 -5.97 0.16 -13.68
C GLY A 82 -5.60 0.04 -12.20
N VAL A 83 -6.14 0.90 -11.34
CA VAL A 83 -6.00 0.82 -9.87
C VAL A 83 -7.35 0.55 -9.19
N MET A 84 -8.26 1.54 -9.17
CA MET A 84 -9.62 1.36 -8.62
C MET A 84 -10.51 0.49 -9.52
N THR A 85 -10.18 0.42 -10.81
CA THR A 85 -10.80 -0.42 -11.83
C THR A 85 -9.73 -1.35 -12.43
N ASN A 86 -10.16 -2.31 -13.25
CA ASN A 86 -9.25 -3.23 -13.96
C ASN A 86 -8.73 -2.67 -15.30
N GLY A 87 -8.79 -1.35 -15.50
CA GLY A 87 -8.42 -0.69 -16.77
C GLY A 87 -9.41 -0.91 -17.92
N GLY A 88 -10.44 -1.74 -17.72
CA GLY A 88 -11.48 -1.99 -18.71
C GLY A 88 -12.46 -0.84 -18.84
N MET A 89 -12.77 -0.45 -20.08
CA MET A 89 -13.73 0.59 -20.41
C MET A 89 -14.95 -0.04 -21.09
N TYR A 90 -16.14 0.14 -20.51
CA TYR A 90 -17.38 -0.37 -21.08
C TYR A 90 -18.13 0.77 -21.75
N TYR A 91 -18.52 0.56 -23.01
CA TYR A 91 -19.30 1.52 -23.79
C TYR A 91 -20.63 0.90 -24.21
N SER A 92 -21.74 1.62 -24.03
CA SER A 92 -23.01 1.30 -24.67
C SER A 92 -23.04 1.78 -26.12
N GLU A 93 -23.99 1.30 -26.91
CA GLU A 93 -24.23 1.80 -28.28
C GLU A 93 -24.61 3.29 -28.31
N SER A 94 -25.16 3.82 -27.21
CA SER A 94 -25.47 5.24 -27.01
C SER A 94 -24.27 6.09 -26.58
N GLY A 95 -23.11 5.47 -26.34
CA GLY A 95 -21.89 6.14 -25.91
C GLY A 95 -21.77 6.35 -24.39
N ASP A 96 -22.62 5.72 -23.59
CA ASP A 96 -22.49 5.74 -22.14
C ASP A 96 -21.24 4.97 -21.71
N GLU A 97 -20.51 5.50 -20.72
CA GLU A 97 -19.31 4.88 -20.16
C GLU A 97 -19.62 4.28 -18.78
N PHE A 98 -19.24 3.02 -18.58
CA PHE A 98 -19.35 2.34 -17.28
C PHE A 98 -17.98 1.88 -16.80
N LYS A 99 -17.80 1.88 -15.47
CA LYS A 99 -16.62 1.34 -14.80
C LYS A 99 -17.03 0.38 -13.69
N ARG A 100 -16.24 -0.69 -13.51
CA ARG A 100 -16.42 -1.66 -12.43
C ARG A 100 -15.44 -1.38 -11.30
N PHE A 101 -15.97 -1.02 -10.12
CA PHE A 101 -15.18 -0.85 -8.90
C PHE A 101 -15.27 -2.09 -8.00
N ASN A 102 -14.28 -2.28 -7.13
CA ASN A 102 -14.27 -3.36 -6.15
C ASN A 102 -14.92 -2.94 -4.82
N THR A 103 -15.73 -3.83 -4.22
CA THR A 103 -16.37 -3.57 -2.91
C THR A 103 -15.38 -3.67 -1.75
N LYS A 104 -14.37 -4.55 -1.82
CA LYS A 104 -13.35 -4.70 -0.78
C LYS A 104 -12.42 -3.48 -0.71
N ASP A 105 -12.05 -2.94 -1.87
CA ASP A 105 -11.33 -1.65 -1.96
C ASP A 105 -12.17 -0.52 -1.35
N GLY A 106 -13.47 -0.51 -1.64
CA GLY A 106 -14.40 0.45 -1.04
C GLY A 106 -14.45 0.39 0.49
N TYR A 107 -14.35 -0.79 1.09
CA TYR A 107 -14.24 -0.92 2.56
C TYR A 107 -12.94 -0.29 3.08
N ALA A 108 -11.80 -0.64 2.49
CA ALA A 108 -10.49 -0.12 2.90
C ALA A 108 -10.43 1.41 2.83
N ILE A 109 -10.90 1.99 1.73
CA ILE A 109 -10.95 3.45 1.55
C ILE A 109 -11.82 4.10 2.63
N ARG A 110 -13.01 3.54 2.91
CA ARG A 110 -13.91 4.09 3.94
C ARG A 110 -13.33 3.98 5.35
N GLU A 111 -12.56 2.94 5.64
CA GLU A 111 -11.89 2.83 6.94
C GLU A 111 -10.76 3.86 7.06
N LEU A 112 -9.98 4.07 6.01
CA LEU A 112 -8.97 5.13 5.98
C LEU A 112 -9.57 6.52 6.21
N THR A 113 -10.65 6.87 5.51
CA THR A 113 -11.31 8.18 5.69
C THR A 113 -11.89 8.34 7.10
N LYS A 114 -12.44 7.28 7.72
CA LYS A 114 -12.88 7.31 9.12
C LYS A 114 -11.73 7.46 10.12
N GLN A 115 -10.57 6.90 9.81
CA GLN A 115 -9.35 7.01 10.63
C GLN A 115 -8.68 8.38 10.48
N GLY A 116 -9.22 9.27 9.65
CA GLY A 116 -8.69 10.62 9.45
C GLY A 116 -7.59 10.72 8.40
N TYR A 117 -7.34 9.67 7.61
CA TYR A 117 -6.49 9.80 6.43
C TYR A 117 -7.18 10.68 5.39
N GLU A 118 -6.41 11.56 4.78
CA GLU A 118 -6.82 12.22 3.54
C GLU A 118 -6.72 11.21 2.39
N VAL A 119 -7.82 10.99 1.68
CA VAL A 119 -7.80 10.16 0.48
C VAL A 119 -8.16 11.03 -0.72
N GLY A 120 -7.36 10.93 -1.78
CA GLY A 120 -7.53 11.69 -3.01
C GLY A 120 -7.54 10.81 -4.26
N ILE A 121 -8.27 11.25 -5.29
CA ILE A 121 -8.27 10.61 -6.62
C ILE A 121 -7.70 11.59 -7.65
N ILE A 122 -6.65 11.20 -8.37
CA ILE A 122 -6.13 11.95 -9.51
C ILE A 122 -6.16 11.06 -10.75
N SER A 123 -7.09 11.34 -11.65
CA SER A 123 -7.32 10.55 -12.87
C SER A 123 -7.21 11.39 -14.14
N ASN A 124 -6.68 10.80 -15.20
CA ASN A 124 -6.77 11.36 -16.55
C ASN A 124 -8.01 10.87 -17.34
N GLY A 125 -8.96 10.22 -16.66
CA GLY A 125 -10.24 9.81 -17.24
C GLY A 125 -11.08 10.99 -17.74
N LYS A 126 -12.18 10.69 -18.43
CA LYS A 126 -13.06 11.71 -19.04
C LYS A 126 -14.38 11.92 -18.29
N ASN A 127 -14.89 10.89 -17.61
CA ASN A 127 -16.19 10.93 -16.95
C ASN A 127 -16.07 11.35 -15.47
N ILE A 128 -15.97 12.66 -15.24
CA ILE A 128 -15.86 13.21 -13.89
C ILE A 128 -17.06 12.85 -13.01
N ASN A 129 -18.29 12.86 -13.53
CA ASN A 129 -19.49 12.59 -12.75
C ASN A 129 -19.48 11.17 -12.16
N LEU A 130 -19.10 10.16 -12.95
CA LEU A 130 -19.02 8.77 -12.49
C LEU A 130 -17.98 8.63 -11.38
N ILE A 131 -16.78 9.20 -11.57
CA ILE A 131 -15.68 9.14 -10.59
C ILE A 131 -16.06 9.88 -9.30
N THR A 132 -16.64 11.07 -9.42
CA THR A 132 -17.09 11.88 -8.27
C THR A 132 -18.20 11.19 -7.48
N GLN A 133 -19.17 10.54 -8.14
CA GLN A 133 -20.21 9.78 -7.42
C GLN A 133 -19.60 8.64 -6.59
N ARG A 134 -18.64 7.91 -7.16
CA ARG A 134 -17.93 6.85 -6.42
C ARG A 134 -17.11 7.44 -5.27
N ALA A 135 -16.41 8.55 -5.49
CA ALA A 135 -15.63 9.24 -4.47
C ALA A 135 -16.49 9.67 -3.27
N THR A 136 -17.64 10.30 -3.54
CA THR A 136 -18.60 10.74 -2.52
C THR A 136 -19.10 9.57 -1.67
N LEU A 137 -19.44 8.43 -2.28
CA LEU A 137 -19.86 7.23 -1.55
C LEU A 137 -18.80 6.72 -0.56
N LEU A 138 -17.52 6.93 -0.88
CA LEU A 138 -16.38 6.48 -0.10
C LEU A 138 -15.85 7.53 0.88
N GLY A 139 -16.41 8.75 0.88
CA GLY A 139 -15.97 9.86 1.73
C GLY A 139 -14.70 10.57 1.23
N ILE A 140 -14.31 10.37 -0.03
CA ILE A 140 -13.16 11.02 -0.66
C ILE A 140 -13.55 12.47 -1.02
N LYS A 141 -12.80 13.44 -0.51
CA LYS A 141 -13.08 14.88 -0.72
C LYS A 141 -12.30 15.47 -1.88
N ASN A 142 -11.05 15.01 -2.08
CA ASN A 142 -10.17 15.55 -3.11
C ASN A 142 -10.25 14.68 -4.36
N VAL A 143 -10.86 15.21 -5.43
CA VAL A 143 -11.04 14.50 -6.69
C VAL A 143 -10.63 15.43 -7.83
N TYR A 144 -9.70 14.95 -8.65
CA TYR A 144 -9.31 15.59 -9.89
C TYR A 144 -9.49 14.60 -11.05
N VAL A 145 -10.16 15.06 -12.10
CA VAL A 145 -10.33 14.34 -13.36
C VAL A 145 -10.02 15.32 -14.48
N GLY A 146 -8.93 15.09 -15.21
CA GLY A 146 -8.47 16.01 -16.25
C GLY A 146 -7.07 15.68 -16.75
N THR A 147 -6.52 16.54 -17.62
CA THR A 147 -5.26 16.27 -18.33
C THR A 147 -4.05 17.01 -17.76
N ALA A 148 -4.18 17.73 -16.65
CA ALA A 148 -3.03 18.38 -16.01
C ALA A 148 -2.05 17.32 -15.48
N ASP A 149 -0.81 17.76 -15.24
CA ASP A 149 0.20 16.92 -14.60
C ASP A 149 -0.26 16.53 -13.20
N LYS A 150 -0.23 15.22 -12.91
CA LYS A 150 -0.77 14.70 -11.65
C LYS A 150 0.02 15.20 -10.43
N LEU A 151 1.33 15.38 -10.55
CA LEU A 151 2.19 15.86 -9.47
C LEU A 151 1.90 17.34 -9.16
N GLU A 152 1.57 18.15 -10.16
CA GLU A 152 1.12 19.53 -9.94
C GLU A 152 -0.16 19.57 -9.08
N ILE A 153 -1.16 18.76 -9.42
CA ILE A 153 -2.40 18.66 -8.64
C ILE A 153 -2.12 18.20 -7.21
N LEU A 154 -1.27 17.17 -7.04
CA LEU A 154 -0.87 16.69 -5.72
C LEU A 154 -0.20 17.80 -4.90
N ASN A 155 0.74 18.55 -5.49
CA ASN A 155 1.42 19.65 -4.79
C ASN A 155 0.45 20.73 -4.31
N GLN A 156 -0.57 21.07 -5.10
CA GLN A 156 -1.60 22.03 -4.71
C GLN A 156 -2.41 21.53 -3.50
N TRP A 157 -2.78 20.25 -3.48
CA TRP A 157 -3.48 19.64 -2.35
C TRP A 157 -2.61 19.56 -1.10
N CYS A 158 -1.36 19.12 -1.24
CA CYS A 158 -0.37 19.09 -0.17
C CYS A 158 -0.18 20.46 0.48
N ALA A 159 -0.06 21.52 -0.33
CA ALA A 159 0.06 22.89 0.16
C ALA A 159 -1.20 23.35 0.92
N THR A 160 -2.39 23.01 0.43
CA THR A 160 -3.67 23.38 1.04
C THR A 160 -3.92 22.64 2.36
N LEU A 161 -3.56 21.36 2.41
CA LEU A 161 -3.79 20.47 3.55
C LEU A 161 -2.64 20.50 4.57
N ASN A 162 -1.55 21.22 4.26
CA ASN A 162 -0.32 21.23 5.04
C ASN A 162 0.23 19.80 5.27
N ILE A 163 0.28 19.02 4.20
CA ILE A 163 0.80 17.64 4.17
C ILE A 163 2.05 17.65 3.29
N ALA A 164 3.18 17.17 3.81
CA ALA A 164 4.39 17.08 3.02
C ALA A 164 4.37 15.84 2.11
N LEU A 165 5.05 15.88 0.96
CA LEU A 165 5.10 14.74 0.02
C LEU A 165 5.63 13.44 0.65
N HIS A 166 6.49 13.53 1.67
CA HIS A 166 6.97 12.36 2.39
C HIS A 166 5.91 11.75 3.33
N GLU A 167 4.76 12.39 3.52
CA GLU A 167 3.61 11.87 4.27
C GLU A 167 2.51 11.34 3.33
N VAL A 168 2.80 11.25 2.03
CA VAL A 168 1.87 10.80 0.99
C VAL A 168 2.25 9.39 0.54
N ALA A 169 1.24 8.54 0.37
CA ALA A 169 1.35 7.31 -0.38
C ALA A 169 0.57 7.41 -1.71
N HIS A 170 1.05 6.74 -2.75
CA HIS A 170 0.38 6.67 -4.06
C HIS A 170 0.19 5.23 -4.54
N ILE A 171 -0.95 4.94 -5.17
CA ILE A 171 -1.14 3.71 -5.94
C ILE A 171 -1.43 4.10 -7.39
N GLY A 172 -0.52 3.71 -8.30
CA GLY A 172 -0.57 3.98 -9.74
C GLY A 172 -0.24 2.74 -10.56
N ASP A 173 -0.58 2.73 -11.85
CA ASP A 173 -0.41 1.57 -12.73
C ASP A 173 0.30 1.85 -14.06
N ASP A 174 0.29 3.10 -14.55
CA ASP A 174 0.90 3.47 -15.83
C ASP A 174 1.78 4.75 -15.77
N LEU A 175 2.45 5.09 -16.87
CA LEU A 175 3.51 6.10 -16.95
C LEU A 175 3.08 7.52 -16.50
N ASN A 176 1.80 7.84 -16.56
CA ASN A 176 1.25 9.10 -16.05
C ASN A 176 1.31 9.23 -14.52
N ASP A 177 1.57 8.14 -13.78
CA ASP A 177 1.79 8.13 -12.34
C ASP A 177 3.28 8.30 -11.95
N LEU A 178 4.20 8.16 -12.90
CA LEU A 178 5.63 8.05 -12.64
C LEU A 178 6.20 9.23 -11.84
N ASN A 179 5.74 10.45 -12.15
CA ASN A 179 6.19 11.66 -11.46
C ASN A 179 5.73 11.70 -10.00
N ILE A 180 4.49 11.29 -9.71
CA ILE A 180 4.00 11.17 -8.33
C ILE A 180 4.82 10.10 -7.60
N MET A 181 4.96 8.92 -8.18
CA MET A 181 5.63 7.79 -7.52
C MET A 181 7.08 8.09 -7.13
N ARG A 182 7.78 8.91 -7.91
CA ARG A 182 9.14 9.37 -7.60
C ARG A 182 9.20 10.46 -6.52
N ALA A 183 8.12 11.21 -6.34
CA ALA A 183 8.08 12.37 -5.45
C ALA A 183 7.59 12.02 -4.03
N VAL A 184 6.73 11.02 -3.90
CA VAL A 184 6.16 10.59 -2.61
C VAL A 184 7.08 9.64 -1.84
N SER A 185 6.90 9.48 -0.53
CA SER A 185 7.71 8.55 0.27
C SER A 185 7.39 7.08 0.01
N PHE A 186 6.14 6.79 -0.37
CA PHE A 186 5.72 5.41 -0.59
C PHE A 186 4.78 5.29 -1.78
N SER A 187 5.13 4.40 -2.69
CA SER A 187 4.34 4.10 -3.87
C SER A 187 4.14 2.59 -3.99
N ALA A 188 2.93 2.21 -4.37
CA ALA A 188 2.61 0.86 -4.74
C ALA A 188 2.02 0.81 -6.15
N CYS A 189 2.06 -0.37 -6.77
CA CYS A 189 1.36 -0.61 -8.02
C CYS A 189 0.65 -1.97 -8.00
N PRO A 190 -0.47 -2.12 -8.72
CA PRO A 190 -1.12 -3.41 -8.93
C PRO A 190 -0.22 -4.43 -9.63
N ALA A 191 -0.55 -5.71 -9.49
CA ALA A 191 0.22 -6.82 -10.08
C ALA A 191 0.26 -6.80 -11.63
N ASP A 192 -0.70 -6.14 -12.27
CA ASP A 192 -0.85 -5.98 -13.72
C ASP A 192 -0.35 -4.63 -14.25
N ALA A 193 0.22 -3.77 -13.41
CA ALA A 193 0.84 -2.50 -13.82
C ALA A 193 1.96 -2.71 -14.87
N CYS A 194 2.25 -1.66 -15.63
CA CYS A 194 3.30 -1.72 -16.65
C CYS A 194 4.70 -1.89 -16.02
N LEU A 195 5.65 -2.45 -16.77
CA LEU A 195 6.96 -2.83 -16.24
C LEU A 195 7.73 -1.65 -15.63
N THR A 196 7.67 -0.47 -16.27
CA THR A 196 8.32 0.74 -15.76
C THR A 196 7.77 1.16 -14.40
N ILE A 197 6.46 1.03 -14.21
CA ILE A 197 5.80 1.36 -12.94
C ILE A 197 6.17 0.33 -11.87
N LYS A 198 6.17 -0.97 -12.18
CA LYS A 198 6.64 -2.00 -11.25
C LYS A 198 8.08 -1.78 -10.78
N ASN A 199 8.95 -1.36 -11.69
CA ASN A 199 10.36 -1.07 -11.36
C ASN A 199 10.54 0.24 -10.56
N THR A 200 9.53 1.13 -10.56
CA THR A 200 9.59 2.40 -9.83
C THR A 200 8.90 2.32 -8.47
N ALA A 201 7.85 1.51 -8.35
CA ALA A 201 7.10 1.34 -7.11
C ALA A 201 7.99 0.84 -5.97
N ASN A 202 7.76 1.33 -4.76
CA ASN A 202 8.37 0.73 -3.57
C ASN A 202 7.87 -0.70 -3.37
N VAL A 203 6.63 -0.98 -3.78
CA VAL A 203 6.09 -2.34 -3.78
C VAL A 203 5.16 -2.62 -4.95
N THR A 204 5.38 -3.75 -5.60
CA THR A 204 4.38 -4.36 -6.49
C THR A 204 3.47 -5.25 -5.66
N LEU A 205 2.18 -4.98 -5.69
CA LEU A 205 1.15 -5.77 -5.02
C LEU A 205 0.94 -7.11 -5.73
N THR A 206 0.34 -8.07 -5.02
CA THR A 206 -0.01 -9.38 -5.61
C THR A 206 -1.37 -9.38 -6.30
N THR A 207 -2.20 -8.37 -6.03
CA THR A 207 -3.56 -8.23 -6.59
C THR A 207 -3.57 -7.24 -7.75
N ASN A 208 -4.32 -7.58 -8.80
CA ASN A 208 -4.55 -6.74 -9.98
C ASN A 208 -5.45 -5.52 -9.69
N GLY A 209 -5.40 -4.54 -10.58
CA GLY A 209 -6.28 -3.36 -10.60
C GLY A 209 -7.76 -3.72 -10.53
N GLY A 210 -8.52 -3.06 -9.67
CA GLY A 210 -9.96 -3.29 -9.52
C GLY A 210 -10.36 -4.68 -9.00
N TYR A 211 -9.41 -5.47 -8.51
CA TYR A 211 -9.64 -6.79 -7.90
C TYR A 211 -9.36 -6.84 -6.39
N GLY A 212 -9.05 -5.70 -5.75
CA GLY A 212 -8.74 -5.64 -4.33
C GLY A 212 -7.33 -5.13 -4.01
N CYS A 213 -6.63 -4.50 -4.96
CA CYS A 213 -5.25 -4.06 -4.73
C CYS A 213 -5.16 -2.96 -3.66
N ILE A 214 -6.15 -2.07 -3.56
CA ILE A 214 -6.20 -1.02 -2.53
C ILE A 214 -6.47 -1.66 -1.16
N ARG A 215 -7.31 -2.69 -1.11
CA ARG A 215 -7.54 -3.49 0.09
C ARG A 215 -6.27 -4.22 0.55
N GLU A 216 -5.56 -4.86 -0.37
CA GLU A 216 -4.27 -5.49 -0.06
C GLU A 216 -3.29 -4.46 0.50
N PHE A 217 -3.20 -3.30 -0.15
CA PHE A 217 -2.31 -2.22 0.29
C PHE A 217 -2.66 -1.74 1.69
N TYR A 218 -3.95 -1.48 1.95
CA TYR A 218 -4.45 -1.11 3.26
C TYR A 218 -4.05 -2.15 4.33
N ASP A 219 -4.39 -3.43 4.12
CA ASP A 219 -4.14 -4.49 5.09
C ASP A 219 -2.64 -4.65 5.39
N LYS A 220 -1.77 -4.59 4.37
CA LYS A 220 -0.33 -4.86 4.53
C LYS A 220 0.50 -3.67 5.00
N TYR A 221 0.13 -2.45 4.59
CA TYR A 221 1.03 -1.30 4.75
C TYR A 221 0.45 -0.17 5.60
N LEU A 222 -0.88 -0.03 5.68
CA LEU A 222 -1.50 1.07 6.41
C LEU A 222 -2.16 0.65 7.74
N THR A 223 -2.53 -0.62 7.92
CA THR A 223 -3.02 -1.06 9.23
C THR A 223 -1.87 -1.18 10.23
N GLN A 224 -1.92 -0.40 11.31
CA GLN A 224 -1.11 -0.70 12.50
C GLN A 224 -1.70 -1.97 13.10
N THR A 225 -0.94 -3.07 13.08
CA THR A 225 -1.38 -4.30 13.72
C THR A 225 -1.20 -4.13 15.23
N THR A 226 -2.12 -3.39 15.86
CA THR A 226 -2.29 -3.39 17.31
C THR A 226 -3.41 -4.36 17.65
N HIS A 227 -3.04 -5.59 17.96
CA HIS A 227 -3.79 -6.47 18.84
C HIS A 227 -2.82 -7.10 19.83
#